data_AF-A0A1V6PDM7-F1
#
_entry.id   AF-A0A1V6PDM7-F1
#
_cell.length_a   1.000
_cell.length_b   1.000
_cell.length_c   1.000
_cell.angle_alpha   90.00
_cell.angle_beta   90.00
_cell.angle_gamma   90.00
#
_symmetry.space_group_name_H-M   'P 1'
#
loop_
_entity.id
_entity.type
_entity.pdbx_description
1 polymer ?
#
loop_
_entity_poly.entity_id
_entity_poly.type
_entity_poly.pdbx_seq_one_letter_code
_entity_poly.pdbx_strand_id
1 'polypeptide(L)'
;MEGLLANCEPMSDLQALVIQPVYSLKAADALVSFLGKHKDLQKLYIKLSLPAALDPRIIPLLSSGKFSNLLSLSLSWDGPGREEDTRPHIATIAEESIAAIGRIVSLEQLYLSAGQQAGWRCQWLVDHEILRANFKGLTKLKKLAIDRDTYRTIDELEVEAYYSDKVLRHADWLRAHEALGVNEDLEDDDVPYDEIFERGHRDLMLAEAEKNAATLPSLEWIFCGQWPMAIEEHENGKVKAAVPLTKERDSCWTALNRMFSMETND
;
A
#
# COMPACT_ATOMS: atom_id res chain seq x y z
N MET A 1 21.28 1.60 -19.30
CA MET A 1 19.91 1.04 -19.24
C MET A 1 18.99 1.67 -20.29
N GLU A 2 18.97 3.00 -20.41
CA GLU A 2 18.06 3.77 -21.28
C GLU A 2 18.00 3.32 -22.75
N GLY A 3 19.14 3.16 -23.42
CA GLY A 3 19.19 2.72 -24.83
C GLY A 3 18.92 1.23 -25.04
N LEU A 4 19.02 0.41 -23.99
CA LEU A 4 18.79 -1.04 -24.07
C LEU A 4 17.30 -1.38 -23.96
N LEU A 5 16.55 -0.67 -23.11
CA LEU A 5 15.10 -0.91 -22.95
C LEU A 5 14.30 -0.45 -24.17
N ALA A 6 14.58 0.74 -24.72
CA ALA A 6 13.82 1.26 -25.86
C ALA A 6 14.00 0.39 -27.13
N ASN A 7 15.20 -0.18 -27.31
CA ASN A 7 15.57 -0.96 -28.48
C ASN A 7 15.46 -2.47 -28.29
N CYS A 8 14.95 -2.93 -27.15
CA CYS A 8 14.73 -4.36 -26.92
C CYS A 8 13.64 -4.88 -27.87
N GLU A 9 13.94 -5.99 -28.54
CA GLU A 9 12.95 -6.76 -29.30
C GLU A 9 11.94 -7.40 -28.34
N PRO A 10 10.68 -7.63 -28.76
CA PRO A 10 9.69 -8.29 -27.93
C PRO A 10 10.19 -9.66 -27.45
N MET A 11 10.26 -9.85 -26.14
CA MET A 11 10.55 -11.14 -25.51
C MET A 11 9.23 -11.87 -25.27
N SER A 12 8.94 -12.89 -26.08
CA SER A 12 7.67 -13.64 -26.03
C SER A 12 7.39 -14.31 -24.68
N ASP A 13 8.45 -14.62 -23.93
CA ASP A 13 8.38 -15.40 -22.71
C ASP A 13 8.48 -14.53 -21.44
N LEU A 14 8.53 -13.19 -21.59
CA LEU A 14 8.64 -12.27 -20.46
C LEU A 14 7.33 -12.19 -19.67
N GLN A 15 7.27 -12.90 -18.55
CA GLN A 15 6.09 -12.93 -17.67
C GLN A 15 6.20 -12.03 -16.43
N ALA A 16 7.42 -11.77 -15.95
CA ALA A 16 7.67 -10.97 -14.76
C ALA A 16 8.78 -9.95 -15.02
N LEU A 17 8.59 -8.74 -14.51
CA LEU A 17 9.54 -7.64 -14.69
C LEU A 17 9.70 -6.87 -13.38
N VAL A 18 10.95 -6.74 -12.94
CA VAL A 18 11.35 -5.88 -11.82
C VAL A 18 12.12 -4.69 -12.38
N ILE A 19 11.64 -3.49 -12.10
CA ILE A 19 12.23 -2.22 -12.54
C ILE A 19 12.84 -1.52 -11.34
N GLN A 20 14.12 -1.17 -11.47
CA GLN A 20 14.85 -0.35 -10.51
C GLN A 20 14.31 1.09 -10.50
N PRO A 21 14.63 1.90 -9.48
CA PRO A 21 14.11 3.26 -9.35
C PRO A 21 14.18 4.12 -10.61
N VAL A 22 13.06 4.76 -10.96
CA VAL A 22 12.95 5.64 -12.14
C VAL A 22 13.03 7.11 -11.71
N TYR A 23 14.25 7.66 -11.74
CA TYR A 23 14.55 9.04 -11.32
C TYR A 23 14.62 10.06 -12.46
N SER A 24 14.22 9.69 -13.69
CA SER A 24 14.18 10.65 -14.80
C SER A 24 13.00 10.38 -15.73
N LEU A 25 12.45 11.45 -16.31
CA LEU A 25 11.36 11.36 -17.28
C LEU A 25 11.79 10.61 -18.56
N LYS A 26 13.07 10.72 -18.93
CA LYS A 26 13.64 9.98 -20.07
C LYS A 26 13.67 8.48 -19.81
N ALA A 27 14.03 8.06 -18.58
CA ALA A 27 13.97 6.65 -18.20
C ALA A 27 12.52 6.15 -18.17
N ALA A 28 11.57 6.97 -17.71
CA ALA A 28 10.15 6.67 -17.76
C ALA A 28 9.65 6.47 -19.20
N ASP A 29 10.06 7.31 -20.14
CA ASP A 29 9.68 7.20 -21.56
C ASP A 29 10.25 5.93 -22.23
N ALA A 30 11.49 5.58 -21.88
CA ALA A 30 12.10 4.33 -22.33
C ALA A 30 11.34 3.11 -21.78
N LEU A 31 10.92 3.17 -20.52
CA LEU A 31 10.12 2.12 -19.88
C LEU A 31 8.73 2.01 -20.50
N VAL A 32 8.04 3.12 -20.75
CA VAL A 32 6.74 3.14 -21.45
C VAL A 32 6.87 2.49 -22.83
N SER A 33 7.92 2.84 -23.57
CA SER A 33 8.21 2.24 -24.89
C SER A 33 8.44 0.73 -24.79
N PHE A 34 9.19 0.29 -23.78
CA PHE A 34 9.46 -1.12 -23.53
C PHE A 34 8.18 -1.88 -23.13
N LEU A 35 7.43 -1.39 -22.15
CA LEU A 35 6.18 -2.00 -21.68
C LEU A 35 5.13 -2.08 -22.80
N GLY A 36 5.08 -1.06 -23.68
CA GLY A 36 4.18 -1.04 -24.83
C GLY A 36 4.38 -2.21 -25.81
N LYS A 37 5.58 -2.81 -25.82
CA LYS A 37 5.93 -4.00 -26.62
C LYS A 37 5.64 -5.33 -25.89
N HIS A 38 5.50 -5.31 -24.56
CA HIS A 38 5.41 -6.51 -23.71
C HIS A 38 4.08 -6.56 -22.95
N LYS A 39 2.98 -6.73 -23.70
CA LYS A 39 1.61 -6.66 -23.16
C LYS A 39 1.17 -7.93 -22.43
N ASP A 40 1.87 -9.04 -22.66
CA ASP A 40 1.59 -10.34 -22.04
C ASP A 40 2.19 -10.48 -20.63
N LEU A 41 2.77 -9.40 -20.10
CA LEU A 41 3.36 -9.35 -18.78
C LEU A 41 2.31 -9.70 -17.71
N GLN A 42 2.68 -10.61 -16.80
CA GLN A 42 1.84 -11.06 -15.69
C GLN A 42 2.16 -10.38 -14.38
N LYS A 43 3.43 -10.01 -14.17
CA LYS A 43 3.90 -9.36 -12.94
C LYS A 43 4.77 -8.16 -13.26
N LEU A 44 4.47 -7.04 -12.63
CA LEU A 44 5.25 -5.80 -12.74
C LEU A 44 5.52 -5.23 -11.36
N TYR A 45 6.80 -5.10 -11.03
CA TYR A 45 7.25 -4.32 -9.89
C TYR A 45 8.07 -3.12 -10.38
N ILE A 46 7.67 -1.91 -9.97
CA ILE A 46 8.43 -0.69 -10.19
C ILE A 46 8.83 -0.15 -8.83
N LYS A 47 10.11 -0.30 -8.52
CA LYS A 47 10.71 0.23 -7.30
C LYS A 47 10.74 1.75 -7.35
N LEU A 48 10.52 2.36 -6.20
CA LEU A 48 10.69 3.77 -5.84
C LEU A 48 10.89 4.71 -7.04
N SER A 49 9.81 5.30 -7.55
CA SER A 49 9.85 6.12 -8.75
C SER A 49 9.27 7.50 -8.51
N LEU A 50 9.77 8.49 -9.24
CA LEU A 50 9.25 9.85 -9.15
C LEU A 50 7.74 9.87 -9.48
N PRO A 51 6.91 10.60 -8.71
CA PRO A 51 5.50 10.76 -9.05
C PRO A 51 5.28 11.24 -10.49
N ALA A 52 6.11 12.19 -10.97
CA ALA A 52 6.08 12.68 -12.35
C ALA A 52 6.43 11.63 -13.43
N ALA A 53 7.02 10.50 -13.05
CA ALA A 53 7.24 9.36 -13.93
C ALA A 53 6.08 8.35 -13.86
N LEU A 54 5.58 8.04 -12.66
CA LEU A 54 4.50 7.06 -12.49
C LEU A 54 3.15 7.60 -12.98
N ASP A 55 2.73 8.76 -12.46
CA ASP A 55 1.35 9.23 -12.57
C ASP A 55 0.94 9.61 -14.00
N PRO A 56 1.69 10.45 -14.74
CA PRO A 56 1.25 10.86 -16.06
C PRO A 56 1.73 9.95 -17.21
N ARG A 57 2.64 9.00 -16.96
CA ARG A 57 3.30 8.22 -18.04
C ARG A 57 3.06 6.73 -17.93
N ILE A 58 3.48 6.12 -16.83
CA ILE A 58 3.50 4.66 -16.70
C ILE A 58 2.09 4.12 -16.39
N ILE A 59 1.40 4.68 -15.40
CA ILE A 59 0.08 4.20 -14.97
C ILE A 59 -1.00 4.34 -16.07
N PRO A 60 -1.04 5.43 -16.86
CA PRO A 60 -1.96 5.52 -18.00
C PRO A 60 -1.72 4.43 -19.05
N LEU A 61 -0.46 4.03 -19.29
CA LEU A 61 -0.15 2.92 -20.18
C LEU A 61 -0.71 1.60 -19.61
N LEU A 62 -0.46 1.31 -18.34
CA LEU A 62 -0.91 0.06 -17.69
C LEU A 62 -2.44 -0.05 -17.68
N SER A 63 -3.13 1.06 -17.45
CA SER A 63 -4.60 1.14 -17.42
C SER A 63 -5.27 1.29 -18.79
N SER A 64 -4.51 1.24 -19.88
CA SER A 64 -5.02 1.39 -21.25
C SER A 64 -5.89 0.22 -21.76
N GLY A 65 -6.10 -0.82 -20.94
CA GLY A 65 -6.83 -2.04 -21.30
C GLY A 65 -6.00 -3.06 -22.10
N LYS A 66 -4.73 -2.74 -22.41
CA LYS A 66 -3.82 -3.61 -23.18
C LYS A 66 -3.14 -4.69 -22.34
N PHE A 67 -3.11 -4.55 -21.02
CA PHE A 67 -2.42 -5.45 -20.09
C PHE A 67 -3.40 -6.41 -19.42
N SER A 68 -4.18 -7.16 -20.21
CA SER A 68 -5.21 -8.07 -19.70
C SER A 68 -4.67 -9.27 -18.93
N ASN A 69 -3.37 -9.56 -19.07
CA ASN A 69 -2.69 -10.65 -18.40
C ASN A 69 -1.97 -10.20 -17.13
N LEU A 70 -1.99 -8.90 -16.79
CA LEU A 70 -1.29 -8.38 -15.60
C LEU A 70 -2.04 -8.79 -14.33
N LEU A 71 -1.49 -9.75 -13.60
CA LEU A 71 -2.06 -10.33 -12.39
C LEU A 71 -1.48 -9.70 -11.12
N SER A 72 -0.23 -9.24 -11.15
CA SER A 72 0.45 -8.65 -9.99
C SER A 72 1.08 -7.32 -10.35
N LEU A 73 0.71 -6.27 -9.60
CA LEU A 73 1.25 -4.93 -9.76
C LEU A 73 1.77 -4.43 -8.43
N SER A 74 3.02 -3.95 -8.43
CA SER A 74 3.68 -3.38 -7.26
C SER A 74 4.31 -2.06 -7.65
N LEU A 75 3.88 -0.98 -7.01
CA LEU A 75 4.31 0.38 -7.33
C LEU A 75 4.72 1.11 -6.04
N SER A 76 5.87 1.76 -6.07
CA SER A 76 6.34 2.64 -4.98
C SER A 76 6.60 4.05 -5.50
N TRP A 77 5.96 5.05 -4.90
CA TRP A 77 6.18 6.48 -5.18
C TRP A 77 7.24 7.04 -4.26
N ASP A 78 8.10 7.89 -4.81
CA ASP A 78 9.04 8.66 -4.01
C ASP A 78 8.33 9.76 -3.21
N GLY A 79 8.89 10.08 -2.04
CA GLY A 79 8.34 11.06 -1.12
C GLY A 79 8.93 12.45 -1.30
N PRO A 80 8.39 13.45 -0.57
CA PRO A 80 8.89 14.82 -0.60
C PRO A 80 10.25 15.00 0.10
N GLY A 81 10.85 13.95 0.66
CA GLY A 81 12.13 14.02 1.37
C GLY A 81 11.96 14.27 2.86
N ARG A 82 12.88 15.05 3.45
CA ARG A 82 12.97 15.34 4.89
C ARG A 82 13.33 16.80 5.18
N GLU A 83 13.23 17.65 4.17
CA GLU A 83 13.64 19.04 4.27
C GLU A 83 12.52 19.85 4.95
N GLU A 84 12.86 20.81 5.83
CA GLU A 84 11.87 21.55 6.64
C GLU A 84 10.78 22.25 5.80
N ASP A 85 11.14 22.70 4.60
CA ASP A 85 10.23 23.33 3.63
C ASP A 85 9.23 22.35 3.00
N THR A 86 9.45 21.05 3.18
CA THR A 86 8.57 19.98 2.72
C THR A 86 7.65 19.44 3.81
N ARG A 87 7.58 20.10 4.99
CA ARG A 87 6.62 19.75 6.05
C ARG A 87 5.17 20.14 5.68
N PRO A 88 4.18 19.29 6.00
CA PRO A 88 4.33 17.93 6.50
C PRO A 88 4.86 17.02 5.38
N HIS A 89 5.81 16.14 5.71
CA HIS A 89 6.55 15.28 4.76
C HIS A 89 5.69 14.15 4.16
N ILE A 90 4.54 14.51 3.59
CA ILE A 90 3.54 13.56 3.10
C ILE A 90 3.77 13.27 1.62
N ALA A 91 3.98 11.98 1.34
CA ALA A 91 3.91 11.44 0.01
C ALA A 91 2.45 11.27 -0.40
N THR A 92 2.15 11.70 -1.63
CA THR A 92 0.82 11.61 -2.21
C THR A 92 0.85 10.73 -3.45
N ILE A 93 -0.25 10.03 -3.70
CA ILE A 93 -0.54 9.35 -4.96
C ILE A 93 -1.72 10.10 -5.56
N ALA A 94 -1.59 10.54 -6.81
CA ALA A 94 -2.66 11.24 -7.51
C ALA A 94 -3.94 10.37 -7.56
N GLU A 95 -5.10 10.97 -7.32
CA GLU A 95 -6.38 10.25 -7.35
C GLU A 95 -6.63 9.66 -8.74
N GLU A 96 -6.20 10.35 -9.81
CA GLU A 96 -6.27 9.84 -11.18
C GLU A 96 -5.46 8.56 -11.37
N SER A 97 -4.32 8.43 -10.69
CA SER A 97 -3.50 7.22 -10.69
C SER A 97 -4.20 6.08 -9.94
N ILE A 98 -4.81 6.37 -8.79
CA ILE A 98 -5.60 5.40 -8.03
C ILE A 98 -6.78 4.90 -8.88
N ALA A 99 -7.53 5.82 -9.51
CA ALA A 99 -8.63 5.51 -10.41
C ALA A 99 -8.17 4.69 -11.62
N ALA A 100 -7.01 5.03 -12.20
CA ALA A 100 -6.43 4.30 -13.31
C ALA A 100 -6.04 2.86 -12.94
N ILE A 101 -5.41 2.66 -11.77
CA ILE A 101 -5.09 1.33 -11.23
C ILE A 101 -6.37 0.52 -11.00
N GLY A 102 -7.42 1.15 -10.48
CA GLY A 102 -8.75 0.54 -10.28
C GLY A 102 -9.43 0.02 -11.56
N ARG A 103 -8.94 0.41 -12.75
CA ARG A 103 -9.42 -0.10 -14.05
C ARG A 103 -8.67 -1.33 -14.55
N ILE A 104 -7.60 -1.77 -13.89
CA ILE A 104 -6.81 -2.94 -14.28
C ILE A 104 -7.47 -4.20 -13.69
N VAL A 105 -8.61 -4.59 -14.24
CA VAL A 105 -9.49 -5.66 -13.70
C VAL A 105 -8.88 -7.07 -13.69
N SER A 106 -7.71 -7.26 -14.31
CA SER A 106 -6.96 -8.52 -14.29
C SER A 106 -6.19 -8.76 -13.00
N LEU A 107 -6.00 -7.73 -12.17
CA LEU A 107 -5.17 -7.82 -10.97
C LEU A 107 -5.74 -8.81 -9.94
N GLU A 108 -4.88 -9.72 -9.51
CA GLU A 108 -5.06 -10.59 -8.34
C GLU A 108 -4.23 -10.11 -7.14
N GLN A 109 -3.17 -9.34 -7.39
CA GLN A 109 -2.27 -8.82 -6.37
C GLN A 109 -1.95 -7.34 -6.65
N LEU A 110 -2.08 -6.51 -5.63
CA LEU A 110 -1.76 -5.09 -5.68
C LEU A 110 -0.95 -4.69 -4.45
N TYR A 111 0.23 -4.13 -4.68
CA TYR A 111 1.05 -3.50 -3.65
C TYR A 111 1.25 -2.02 -4.01
N LEU A 112 0.97 -1.15 -3.06
CA LEU A 112 1.17 0.29 -3.17
C LEU A 112 2.01 0.76 -1.98
N SER A 113 2.96 1.63 -2.26
CA SER A 113 3.73 2.33 -1.24
C SER A 113 4.03 3.74 -1.68
N ALA A 114 4.07 4.69 -0.75
CA ALA A 114 4.52 6.04 -1.06
C ALA A 114 5.42 6.60 0.05
N GLY A 115 6.41 7.37 -0.37
CA GLY A 115 7.35 8.02 0.54
C GLY A 115 8.61 7.21 0.80
N GLN A 116 9.29 7.54 1.89
CA GLN A 116 10.54 6.89 2.27
C GLN A 116 10.33 5.38 2.47
N GLN A 117 11.06 4.55 1.73
CA GLN A 117 10.87 3.09 1.69
C GLN A 117 11.57 2.32 2.84
N ALA A 118 12.27 3.02 3.72
CA ALA A 118 13.05 2.40 4.78
C ALA A 118 13.02 3.24 6.07
N GLY A 119 13.31 2.62 7.21
CA GLY A 119 13.32 3.29 8.52
C GLY A 119 11.92 3.51 9.09
N TRP A 120 11.84 4.25 10.19
CA TRP A 120 10.64 4.36 11.01
C TRP A 120 9.55 5.30 10.45
N ARG A 121 9.91 6.26 9.58
CA ARG A 121 8.99 7.29 9.06
C ARG A 121 8.03 6.76 8.00
N CYS A 122 6.74 6.72 8.30
CA CYS A 122 5.70 6.44 7.31
C CYS A 122 5.11 7.75 6.79
N GLN A 123 5.15 7.96 5.48
CA GLN A 123 4.87 9.26 4.86
C GLN A 123 3.63 9.25 3.98
N TRP A 124 2.96 8.11 3.81
CA TRP A 124 1.76 8.05 3.01
C TRP A 124 0.52 8.21 3.90
N LEU A 125 -0.01 9.43 3.99
CA LEU A 125 -1.29 9.64 4.67
C LEU A 125 -2.42 9.05 3.81
N VAL A 126 -2.76 7.80 4.09
CA VAL A 126 -3.64 7.01 3.22
C VAL A 126 -5.09 7.42 3.38
N ASP A 127 -5.78 7.63 2.26
CA ASP A 127 -7.23 7.76 2.21
C ASP A 127 -7.85 6.42 1.76
N HIS A 128 -8.22 5.61 2.75
CA HIS A 128 -8.83 4.30 2.51
C HIS A 128 -10.19 4.37 1.81
N GLU A 129 -10.92 5.48 1.92
CA GLU A 129 -12.21 5.65 1.23
C GLU A 129 -11.99 5.86 -0.26
N ILE A 130 -11.03 6.71 -0.64
CA ILE A 130 -10.65 6.93 -2.04
C ILE A 130 -10.13 5.63 -2.66
N LEU A 131 -9.28 4.88 -1.94
CA LEU A 131 -8.78 3.57 -2.43
C LEU A 131 -9.95 2.61 -2.68
N ARG A 132 -10.83 2.39 -1.70
CA ARG A 132 -11.99 1.49 -1.86
C ARG A 132 -12.91 1.91 -2.99
N ALA A 133 -13.24 3.20 -3.08
CA ALA A 133 -14.17 3.72 -4.09
C ALA A 133 -13.68 3.43 -5.51
N ASN A 134 -12.37 3.51 -5.73
CA ASN A 134 -11.73 3.27 -7.01
C ASN A 134 -11.42 1.80 -7.27
N PHE A 135 -11.15 1.01 -6.23
CA PHE A 135 -10.77 -0.41 -6.37
C PHE A 135 -11.95 -1.38 -6.42
N LYS A 136 -13.18 -0.93 -6.22
CA LYS A 136 -14.40 -1.78 -6.32
C LYS A 136 -14.51 -2.60 -7.62
N GLY A 137 -13.87 -2.15 -8.71
CA GLY A 137 -13.85 -2.87 -10.00
C GLY A 137 -12.86 -4.04 -10.05
N LEU A 138 -11.93 -4.13 -9.10
CA LEU A 138 -10.89 -5.16 -9.04
C LEU A 138 -11.43 -6.45 -8.43
N THR A 139 -12.43 -7.05 -9.08
CA THR A 139 -13.18 -8.19 -8.53
C THR A 139 -12.36 -9.47 -8.35
N LYS A 140 -11.19 -9.56 -9.00
CA LYS A 140 -10.24 -10.67 -8.88
C LYS A 140 -9.14 -10.43 -7.84
N LEU A 141 -9.09 -9.25 -7.21
CA LEU A 141 -8.02 -8.88 -6.29
C LEU A 141 -8.11 -9.73 -5.02
N LYS A 142 -7.09 -10.57 -4.80
CA LYS A 142 -6.96 -11.47 -3.65
C LYS A 142 -6.05 -10.90 -2.56
N LYS A 143 -5.04 -10.13 -2.96
CA LYS A 143 -3.99 -9.61 -2.09
C LYS A 143 -3.82 -8.12 -2.28
N LEU A 144 -4.03 -7.36 -1.21
CA LEU A 144 -3.81 -5.91 -1.20
C LEU A 144 -2.76 -5.56 -0.14
N ALA A 145 -1.71 -4.86 -0.53
CA ALA A 145 -0.74 -4.31 0.41
C ALA A 145 -0.69 -2.79 0.24
N ILE A 146 -0.86 -2.10 1.36
CA ILE A 146 -0.72 -0.66 1.53
C ILE A 146 0.44 -0.52 2.52
N ASP A 147 1.60 -0.09 2.03
CA ASP A 147 2.83 -0.02 2.80
C ASP A 147 3.32 1.42 2.93
N ARG A 148 4.01 1.72 4.04
CA ARG A 148 4.45 3.07 4.43
C ARG A 148 3.29 4.04 4.67
N ASP A 149 2.11 3.49 4.94
CA ASP A 149 0.91 4.22 5.32
C ASP A 149 1.03 4.80 6.73
N THR A 150 0.49 5.99 6.91
CA THR A 150 0.34 6.65 8.20
C THR A 150 -1.09 7.19 8.35
N TYR A 151 -1.45 7.59 9.56
CA TYR A 151 -2.81 7.92 9.94
C TYR A 151 -2.88 9.28 10.64
N ARG A 152 -4.03 9.95 10.50
CA ARG A 152 -4.23 11.26 11.11
C ARG A 152 -4.15 11.15 12.64
N THR A 153 -3.24 11.93 13.18
CA THR A 153 -2.98 12.19 14.59
C THR A 153 -3.89 13.34 15.09
N ILE A 154 -3.76 13.72 16.36
CA ILE A 154 -4.41 14.92 16.91
C ILE A 154 -3.77 16.20 16.33
N ASP A 155 -2.46 16.14 16.05
CA ASP A 155 -1.69 17.21 15.41
C ASP A 155 -1.36 16.85 13.96
N GLU A 156 -2.09 17.43 13.00
CA GLU A 156 -1.96 17.15 11.57
C GLU A 156 -0.56 17.47 10.99
N LEU A 157 0.30 18.19 11.72
CA LEU A 157 1.65 18.54 11.29
C LEU A 157 2.68 17.42 11.51
N GLU A 158 2.40 16.42 12.35
CA GLU A 158 3.33 15.35 12.74
C GLU A 158 2.85 13.94 12.38
N VAL A 159 2.05 13.85 11.32
CA VAL A 159 1.51 12.59 10.77
C VAL A 159 2.57 11.51 10.50
N GLU A 160 3.83 11.85 10.21
CA GLU A 160 4.90 10.84 10.02
C GLU A 160 5.40 10.20 11.33
N ALA A 161 5.06 10.81 12.47
CA ALA A 161 5.41 10.35 13.82
C ALA A 161 4.32 9.46 14.44
N TYR A 162 3.20 9.22 13.74
CA TYR A 162 2.06 8.41 14.22
C TYR A 162 2.47 7.12 14.97
N TYR A 163 3.42 6.35 14.40
CA TYR A 163 3.87 5.10 14.99
C TYR A 163 4.94 5.25 16.06
N SER A 164 5.75 6.32 16.02
CA SER A 164 6.79 6.57 17.03
C SER A 164 6.19 7.15 18.29
N ASP A 165 5.25 8.08 18.11
CA ASP A 165 4.63 8.87 19.18
C ASP A 165 3.35 8.20 19.67
N LYS A 166 2.91 7.13 18.98
CA LYS A 166 1.81 6.26 19.38
C LYS A 166 0.52 7.04 19.63
N VAL A 167 0.20 7.93 18.70
CA VAL A 167 -0.93 8.85 18.82
C VAL A 167 -2.17 8.23 18.17
N LEU A 168 -3.26 8.12 18.91
CA LEU A 168 -4.59 7.81 18.38
C LEU A 168 -5.47 9.06 18.38
N ARG A 169 -6.52 9.07 17.55
CA ARG A 169 -7.62 10.00 17.77
C ARG A 169 -8.27 9.70 19.11
N HIS A 170 -8.74 10.74 19.80
CA HIS A 170 -9.32 10.59 21.14
C HIS A 170 -10.42 9.53 21.22
N ALA A 171 -11.30 9.44 20.20
CA ALA A 171 -12.36 8.43 20.16
C ALA A 171 -11.82 6.99 20.05
N ASP A 172 -10.70 6.78 19.35
CA ASP A 172 -10.10 5.45 19.17
C ASP A 172 -9.32 5.06 20.43
N TRP A 173 -8.64 6.03 21.06
CA TRP A 173 -8.02 5.88 22.37
C TRP A 173 -9.03 5.45 23.43
N LEU A 174 -10.18 6.14 23.52
CA LEU A 174 -11.18 5.87 24.56
C LEU A 174 -11.75 4.46 24.44
N ARG A 175 -12.04 4.00 23.21
CA ARG A 175 -12.52 2.63 22.97
C ARG A 175 -11.48 1.58 23.37
N ALA A 176 -10.20 1.83 23.06
CA ALA A 176 -9.12 0.92 23.42
C ALA A 176 -8.89 0.89 24.94
N HIS A 177 -8.90 2.05 25.59
CA HIS A 177 -8.79 2.19 27.05
C HIS A 177 -9.91 1.43 27.78
N GLU A 178 -11.16 1.63 27.36
CA GLU A 178 -12.32 0.92 27.91
C GLU A 178 -12.21 -0.60 27.67
N ALA A 179 -11.85 -1.02 26.47
CA ALA A 179 -11.72 -2.43 26.12
C ALA A 179 -10.61 -3.17 26.90
N LEU A 180 -9.60 -2.44 27.37
CA LEU A 180 -8.55 -2.97 28.23
C LEU A 180 -8.92 -2.93 29.73
N GLY A 181 -10.04 -2.28 30.09
CA GLY A 181 -10.46 -2.13 31.48
C GLY A 181 -9.49 -1.30 32.31
N VAL A 182 -8.79 -0.34 31.69
CA VAL A 182 -7.84 0.54 32.37
C VAL A 182 -8.61 1.41 33.37
N ASN A 183 -8.11 1.46 34.60
CA ASN A 183 -8.76 2.20 35.67
C ASN A 183 -8.53 3.72 35.49
N GLU A 184 -9.59 4.52 35.60
CA GLU A 184 -9.54 5.98 35.47
C GLU A 184 -8.77 6.65 36.62
N ASP A 185 -8.61 5.96 37.76
CA ASP A 185 -7.89 6.45 38.93
C ASP A 185 -6.37 6.19 38.90
N LEU A 186 -5.82 5.68 37.78
CA LEU A 186 -4.37 5.48 37.65
C LEU A 186 -3.65 6.83 37.59
N GLU A 187 -2.46 6.88 38.20
CA GLU A 187 -1.53 7.97 37.96
C GLU A 187 -1.05 7.91 36.49
N ASP A 188 -0.73 9.05 35.90
CA ASP A 188 -0.34 9.17 34.48
C ASP A 188 0.78 8.19 34.09
N ASP A 189 1.75 8.01 34.99
CA ASP A 189 2.89 7.10 34.82
C ASP A 189 2.50 5.60 34.82
N ASP A 190 1.33 5.25 35.34
CA ASP A 190 0.81 3.88 35.40
C ASP A 190 -0.13 3.53 34.24
N VAL A 191 -0.47 4.51 33.38
CA VAL A 191 -1.34 4.28 32.23
C VAL A 191 -0.57 3.48 31.16
N PRO A 192 -1.09 2.34 30.69
CA PRO A 192 -0.41 1.51 29.70
C PRO A 192 -0.59 2.08 28.28
N TYR A 193 -0.05 3.26 28.01
CA TYR A 193 -0.20 3.99 26.73
C TYR A 193 0.14 3.14 25.51
N ASP A 194 1.22 2.36 25.60
CA ASP A 194 1.66 1.47 24.53
C ASP A 194 0.62 0.41 24.21
N GLU A 195 0.04 -0.22 25.22
CA GLU A 195 -0.98 -1.26 25.04
C GLU A 195 -2.28 -0.68 24.49
N ILE A 196 -2.67 0.51 24.96
CA ILE A 196 -3.83 1.25 24.46
C ILE A 196 -3.63 1.60 22.98
N PHE A 197 -2.45 2.09 22.62
CA PHE A 197 -2.13 2.40 21.22
C PHE A 197 -2.18 1.14 20.34
N GLU A 198 -1.47 0.08 20.71
CA GLU A 198 -1.43 -1.15 19.91
C GLU A 198 -2.83 -1.74 19.74
N ARG A 199 -3.65 -1.71 20.80
CA ARG A 199 -5.04 -2.17 20.73
C ARG A 199 -5.87 -1.29 19.80
N GLY A 200 -5.88 0.01 20.01
CA GLY A 200 -6.71 0.92 19.21
C GLY A 200 -6.29 0.98 17.75
N HIS A 201 -4.98 0.96 17.47
CA HIS A 201 -4.46 0.91 16.11
C HIS A 201 -4.81 -0.41 15.42
N ARG A 202 -4.66 -1.55 16.11
CA ARG A 202 -5.08 -2.86 15.58
C ARG A 202 -6.57 -2.88 15.25
N ASP A 203 -7.42 -2.41 16.17
CA ASP A 203 -8.88 -2.38 15.97
C ASP A 203 -9.26 -1.48 14.78
N LEU A 204 -8.55 -0.36 14.57
CA LEU A 204 -8.69 0.49 13.38
C LEU A 204 -8.33 -0.27 12.10
N MET A 205 -7.20 -0.98 12.07
CA MET A 205 -6.77 -1.73 10.87
C MET A 205 -7.69 -2.89 10.54
N LEU A 206 -8.21 -3.59 11.55
CA LEU A 206 -9.22 -4.63 11.36
C LEU A 206 -10.49 -4.05 10.71
N ALA A 207 -10.97 -2.91 11.21
CA ALA A 207 -12.14 -2.25 10.62
C ALA A 207 -11.89 -1.80 9.16
N GLU A 208 -10.70 -1.27 8.84
CA GLU A 208 -10.36 -0.91 7.46
C GLU A 208 -10.22 -2.13 6.55
N ALA A 209 -9.66 -3.24 7.05
CA ALA A 209 -9.56 -4.50 6.33
C ALA A 209 -10.94 -5.10 6.00
N GLU A 210 -11.87 -5.09 6.95
CA GLU A 210 -13.25 -5.57 6.75
C GLU A 210 -14.01 -4.71 5.73
N LYS A 211 -13.87 -3.38 5.80
CA LYS A 211 -14.45 -2.48 4.77
C LYS A 211 -13.89 -2.76 3.37
N ASN A 212 -12.60 -3.05 3.27
CA ASN A 212 -11.98 -3.43 1.99
C ASN A 212 -12.52 -4.79 1.52
N ALA A 213 -12.62 -5.78 2.40
CA ALA A 213 -13.17 -7.10 2.09
C ALA A 213 -14.64 -7.05 1.62
N ALA A 214 -15.45 -6.16 2.20
CA ALA A 214 -16.82 -5.91 1.77
C ALA A 214 -16.90 -5.32 0.35
N THR A 215 -15.87 -4.59 -0.07
CA THR A 215 -15.79 -3.94 -1.39
C THR A 215 -15.13 -4.84 -2.46
N LEU A 216 -14.22 -5.70 -2.03
CA LEU A 216 -13.38 -6.56 -2.88
C LEU A 216 -13.78 -8.03 -2.70
N PRO A 217 -14.61 -8.58 -3.61
CA PRO A 217 -15.26 -9.88 -3.38
C PRO A 217 -14.31 -11.06 -3.33
N SER A 218 -13.12 -10.97 -3.93
CA SER A 218 -12.11 -12.05 -3.89
C SER A 218 -10.99 -11.78 -2.88
N LEU A 219 -11.08 -10.74 -2.04
CA LEU A 219 -9.99 -10.40 -1.12
C LEU A 219 -9.83 -11.49 -0.06
N GLU A 220 -8.63 -12.06 -0.01
CA GLU A 220 -8.21 -13.15 0.90
C GLU A 220 -7.18 -12.67 1.91
N TRP A 221 -6.42 -11.62 1.58
CA TRP A 221 -5.34 -11.11 2.40
C TRP A 221 -5.13 -9.61 2.20
N ILE A 222 -4.87 -8.90 3.30
CA ILE A 222 -4.55 -7.48 3.28
C ILE A 222 -3.43 -7.14 4.25
N PHE A 223 -2.59 -6.18 3.86
CA PHE A 223 -1.61 -5.54 4.72
C PHE A 223 -1.83 -4.04 4.70
N CYS A 224 -2.09 -3.47 5.87
CA CYS A 224 -2.13 -2.03 6.14
C CYS A 224 -1.81 -1.79 7.61
N GLY A 225 -1.27 -0.63 7.94
CA GLY A 225 -0.91 -0.26 9.31
C GLY A 225 0.11 -1.20 9.95
N GLN A 226 1.02 -1.78 9.17
CA GLN A 226 1.97 -2.80 9.67
C GLN A 226 1.30 -4.07 10.22
N TRP A 227 0.06 -4.36 9.82
CA TRP A 227 -0.68 -5.57 10.20
C TRP A 227 -0.95 -6.46 8.99
N PRO A 228 -0.34 -7.66 8.90
CA PRO A 228 -0.78 -8.68 7.96
C PRO A 228 -2.07 -9.34 8.47
N MET A 229 -3.11 -9.33 7.64
CA MET A 229 -4.42 -9.87 8.00
C MET A 229 -4.93 -10.83 6.92
N ALA A 230 -5.44 -11.98 7.34
CA ALA A 230 -6.25 -12.85 6.50
C ALA A 230 -7.71 -12.38 6.53
N ILE A 231 -8.41 -12.60 5.42
CA ILE A 231 -9.86 -12.39 5.35
C ILE A 231 -10.53 -13.76 5.41
N GLU A 232 -11.26 -13.99 6.50
CA GLU A 232 -12.01 -15.22 6.70
C GLU A 232 -13.47 -15.02 6.29
N GLU A 233 -14.01 -15.99 5.56
CA GLU A 233 -15.41 -16.01 5.18
C GLU A 233 -16.22 -16.84 6.19
N HIS A 234 -17.24 -16.21 6.76
CA HIS A 234 -18.23 -16.84 7.62
C HIS A 234 -19.61 -16.83 6.96
N GLU A 235 -20.50 -17.70 7.45
CA GLU A 235 -21.90 -17.77 7.00
C GLU A 235 -22.08 -17.92 5.48
N ASN A 236 -21.26 -18.78 4.86
CA ASN A 236 -21.22 -19.00 3.41
C ASN A 236 -20.86 -17.73 2.60
N GLY A 237 -19.86 -16.96 3.05
CA GLY A 237 -19.33 -15.79 2.35
C GLY A 237 -20.14 -14.50 2.55
N LYS A 238 -21.14 -14.51 3.44
CA LYS A 238 -21.96 -13.33 3.76
C LYS A 238 -21.25 -12.37 4.72
N VAL A 239 -20.41 -12.90 5.59
CA VAL A 239 -19.64 -12.12 6.56
C VAL A 239 -18.17 -12.36 6.27
N LYS A 240 -17.42 -11.27 6.09
CA LYS A 240 -15.97 -11.31 5.95
C LYS A 240 -15.35 -10.65 7.16
N ALA A 241 -14.54 -11.39 7.90
CA ALA A 241 -13.85 -10.92 9.08
C ALA A 241 -12.35 -10.81 8.80
N ALA A 242 -11.72 -9.75 9.29
CA ALA A 242 -10.27 -9.63 9.24
C ALA A 242 -9.66 -10.31 10.47
N VAL A 243 -8.66 -11.17 10.25
CA VAL A 243 -7.94 -11.87 11.33
C VAL A 243 -6.45 -11.56 11.21
N PRO A 244 -5.82 -10.98 12.24
CA PRO A 244 -4.40 -10.67 12.20
C PRO A 244 -3.58 -11.97 12.25
N LEU A 245 -2.54 -12.02 11.42
CA LEU A 245 -1.67 -13.19 11.28
C LEU A 245 -0.49 -13.17 12.26
N THR A 246 -0.25 -12.03 12.89
CA THR A 246 0.79 -11.81 13.90
C THR A 246 0.16 -11.34 15.21
N LYS A 247 0.93 -11.47 16.30
CA LYS A 247 0.52 -10.93 17.61
C LYS A 247 0.82 -9.44 17.77
N GLU A 248 1.81 -8.98 17.04
CA GLU A 248 2.35 -7.62 17.06
C GLU A 248 2.48 -7.11 15.61
N ARG A 249 2.64 -5.80 15.47
CA ARG A 249 2.94 -5.18 14.17
C ARG A 249 4.20 -5.79 13.56
N ASP A 250 4.17 -6.05 12.26
CA ASP A 250 5.30 -6.59 11.51
C ASP A 250 5.42 -5.81 10.19
N SER A 251 6.63 -5.36 9.86
CA SER A 251 6.93 -4.79 8.54
C SER A 251 6.58 -5.73 7.39
N CYS A 252 6.47 -7.03 7.64
CA CYS A 252 6.22 -8.09 6.67
C CYS A 252 7.20 -8.08 5.50
N TRP A 253 8.38 -7.48 5.65
CA TRP A 253 9.32 -7.23 4.57
C TRP A 253 9.59 -8.49 3.73
N THR A 254 9.94 -9.60 4.37
CA THR A 254 10.22 -10.87 3.70
C THR A 254 8.98 -11.44 3.01
N ALA A 255 7.80 -11.33 3.63
CA ALA A 255 6.55 -11.84 3.09
C ALA A 255 6.11 -11.02 1.87
N LEU A 256 6.19 -9.69 1.94
CA LEU A 256 5.87 -8.76 0.85
C LEU A 256 6.79 -9.01 -0.35
N ASN A 257 8.11 -9.12 -0.14
CA ASN A 257 9.05 -9.39 -1.23
C ASN A 257 8.75 -10.70 -1.96
N ARG A 258 8.45 -11.77 -1.21
CA ARG A 258 8.08 -13.08 -1.80
C ARG A 258 6.73 -13.03 -2.50
N MET A 259 5.73 -12.45 -1.85
CA MET A 259 4.33 -12.44 -2.32
C MET A 259 4.18 -11.66 -3.62
N PHE A 260 4.85 -10.52 -3.72
CA PHE A 260 4.76 -9.59 -4.84
C PHE A 260 5.95 -9.70 -5.81
N SER A 261 6.83 -10.70 -5.61
CA SER A 261 7.98 -10.99 -6.48
C SER A 261 8.89 -9.77 -6.69
N MET A 262 9.19 -9.06 -5.59
CA MET A 262 9.97 -7.81 -5.61
C MET A 262 11.49 -8.04 -5.68
N GLU A 263 11.93 -9.28 -5.47
CA GLU A 263 13.32 -9.68 -5.63
C GLU A 263 13.56 -10.30 -7.01
N THR A 264 14.71 -9.98 -7.60
CA THR A 264 15.33 -10.85 -8.60
C THR A 264 15.95 -12.01 -7.83
N ASN A 265 15.64 -13.26 -8.19
CA ASN A 265 16.48 -14.38 -7.75
C ASN A 265 17.89 -14.10 -8.28
N ASP A 266 18.80 -13.73 -7.39
CA ASP A 266 20.23 -13.59 -7.68
C ASP A 266 20.84 -14.94 -8.10
#